data_AF-A0A955HYK7-F1
#
_entry.id   AF-A0A955HYK7-F1
#
_cell.length_a   1.000
_cell.length_b   1.000
_cell.length_c   1.000
_cell.angle_alpha   90.00
_cell.angle_beta   90.00
_cell.angle_gamma   90.00
#
_symmetry.space_group_name_H-M   'P 1'
#
loop_
_entity.id
_entity.type
_entity.pdbx_description
1 polymer ?
#
loop_
_entity_poly.entity_id
_entity_poly.type
_entity_poly.pdbx_seq_one_letter_code
_entity_poly.pdbx_strand_id
1 'polypeptide(L)'
;MPPIIFVFESFRPKEELLESFDDVFVLNTINKDLKQVLDLAEKYPTRWIIGIAKSRRSRFESQAVNKLGKSKKVNRSNNKFSYKLHVPQSAPFGVNSHYTYTFCNMAAYKLAERLSNPISFCHLYPKDVDILVEYMNSLSPEDLS
;
A
#
# COMPACT_ATOMS: atom_id res chain seq x y z
N MET A 1 -7.19 -15.21 2.70
CA MET A 1 -6.33 -14.86 3.85
C MET A 1 -6.42 -13.36 4.05
N PRO A 2 -6.48 -12.87 5.30
CA PRO A 2 -6.58 -11.42 5.54
C PRO A 2 -5.36 -10.67 4.97
N PRO A 3 -5.53 -9.41 4.55
CA PRO A 3 -4.42 -8.60 4.03
C PRO A 3 -3.39 -8.27 5.11
N ILE A 4 -2.19 -7.91 4.67
CA ILE A 4 -1.20 -7.19 5.49
C ILE A 4 -1.40 -5.69 5.18
N ILE A 5 -1.82 -4.93 6.17
CA ILE A 5 -2.17 -3.52 6.00
C ILE A 5 -1.06 -2.66 6.58
N PHE A 6 -0.58 -1.67 5.84
CA PHE A 6 0.25 -0.62 6.43
C PHE A 6 -0.36 0.75 6.17
N VAL A 7 -0.36 1.58 7.20
CA VAL A 7 -1.01 2.89 7.19
C VAL A 7 -0.06 3.94 7.72
N PHE A 8 -0.07 5.15 7.14
CA PHE A 8 0.76 6.25 7.65
C PHE A 8 0.09 6.89 8.87
N GLU A 9 0.85 7.21 9.92
CA GLU A 9 0.33 7.80 11.17
C GLU A 9 -0.65 8.96 10.96
N SER A 10 -0.39 9.81 9.95
CA SER A 10 -1.23 10.96 9.59
C SER A 10 -2.66 10.60 9.11
N PHE A 11 -2.93 9.32 8.84
CA PHE A 11 -4.25 8.81 8.51
C PHE A 11 -5.02 8.57 9.80
N ARG A 12 -6.01 9.43 10.05
CA ARG A 12 -6.77 9.46 11.29
C ARG A 12 -7.81 8.37 11.49
N PRO A 13 -8.42 7.74 10.48
CA PRO A 13 -9.34 6.63 10.72
C PRO A 13 -8.59 5.29 10.66
N LYS A 14 -7.43 5.23 11.34
CA LYS A 14 -6.61 4.02 11.37
C LYS A 14 -7.12 3.04 12.43
N GLU A 15 -7.85 3.54 13.41
CA GLU A 15 -8.50 2.80 14.48
C GLU A 15 -9.55 1.84 13.91
N GLU A 16 -10.33 2.28 12.90
CA GLU A 16 -11.30 1.42 12.21
C GLU A 16 -10.62 0.26 11.46
N LEU A 17 -9.42 0.51 10.90
CA LEU A 17 -8.60 -0.56 10.31
C LEU A 17 -8.09 -1.53 11.39
N LEU A 18 -7.61 -1.01 12.51
CA LEU A 18 -7.11 -1.80 13.65
C LEU A 18 -8.21 -2.65 14.30
N GLU A 19 -9.45 -2.18 14.30
CA GLU A 19 -10.61 -2.94 14.79
C GLU A 19 -11.07 -4.03 13.81
N SER A 20 -10.82 -3.83 12.52
CA SER A 20 -11.29 -4.73 11.45
C SER A 20 -10.27 -5.79 11.04
N PHE A 21 -8.98 -5.58 11.29
CA PHE A 21 -7.90 -6.44 10.81
C PHE A 21 -6.78 -6.61 11.84
N ASP A 22 -6.25 -7.84 11.94
CA ASP A 22 -5.19 -8.16 12.90
C ASP A 22 -3.80 -7.61 12.49
N ASP A 23 -3.49 -7.64 11.19
CA ASP A 23 -2.16 -7.31 10.67
C ASP A 23 -2.09 -5.88 10.11
N VAL A 24 -2.33 -4.90 10.99
CA VAL A 24 -2.28 -3.46 10.66
C VAL A 24 -1.04 -2.81 11.27
N PHE A 25 -0.19 -2.25 10.42
CA PHE A 25 1.06 -1.61 10.79
C PHE A 25 0.99 -0.09 10.60
N VAL A 26 1.11 0.67 11.69
CA VAL A 26 1.14 2.13 11.64
C VAL A 26 2.58 2.62 11.44
N LEU A 27 2.86 3.20 10.28
CA LEU A 27 4.17 3.72 9.90
C LEU A 27 4.35 5.15 10.42
N ASN A 28 5.28 5.31 11.37
CA ASN A 28 5.79 6.58 11.88
C ASN A 28 7.14 6.93 11.25
N THR A 29 8.03 5.94 11.14
CA THR A 29 9.35 6.04 10.52
C THR A 29 9.55 4.92 9.50
N ILE A 30 9.59 5.28 8.22
CA ILE A 30 9.56 4.30 7.12
C ILE A 30 10.61 3.20 7.25
N ASN A 31 11.85 3.52 7.58
CA ASN A 31 12.90 2.50 7.58
C ASN A 31 12.75 1.45 8.69
N LYS A 32 12.25 1.85 9.87
CA LYS A 32 12.07 0.94 11.00
C LYS A 32 10.78 0.15 10.85
N ASP A 33 9.70 0.84 10.49
CA ASP A 33 8.36 0.26 10.55
C ASP A 33 8.05 -0.58 9.32
N LEU A 34 8.64 -0.26 8.16
CA LEU A 34 8.52 -1.10 6.96
C LEU A 34 9.20 -2.47 7.14
N LYS A 35 10.15 -2.61 8.08
CA LYS A 35 10.78 -3.89 8.37
C LYS A 35 9.75 -4.91 8.87
N GLN A 36 8.82 -4.51 9.72
CA GLN A 36 7.79 -5.41 10.24
C GLN A 36 6.87 -5.93 9.12
N VAL A 37 6.49 -5.05 8.20
CA VAL A 37 5.73 -5.41 7.00
C VAL A 37 6.50 -6.39 6.12
N LEU A 38 7.80 -6.12 5.89
CA LEU A 38 8.68 -7.00 5.12
C LEU A 38 8.82 -8.39 5.75
N ASP A 39 9.16 -8.44 7.04
CA ASP A 39 9.38 -9.70 7.77
C ASP A 39 8.10 -10.58 7.72
N LEU A 40 6.91 -9.97 7.85
CA LEU A 40 5.64 -10.69 7.75
C LEU A 40 5.32 -11.13 6.31
N ALA A 41 5.57 -10.26 5.33
CA ALA A 41 5.32 -10.58 3.92
C ALA A 41 6.23 -11.70 3.39
N GLU A 42 7.50 -11.73 3.79
CA GLU A 42 8.44 -12.79 3.43
C GLU A 42 7.99 -14.16 3.98
N LYS A 43 7.37 -14.19 5.16
CA LYS A 43 6.77 -15.40 5.73
C LYS A 43 5.52 -15.85 4.97
N TYR A 44 4.81 -14.93 4.32
CA TYR A 44 3.55 -15.18 3.64
C TYR A 44 3.52 -14.55 2.23
N PRO A 45 4.26 -15.12 1.26
CA PRO A 45 4.53 -14.49 -0.03
C PRO A 45 3.31 -14.35 -0.96
N THR A 46 2.20 -15.03 -0.62
CA THR A 46 0.93 -14.96 -1.38
C THR A 46 -0.10 -14.02 -0.75
N ARG A 47 0.17 -13.46 0.45
CA ARG A 47 -0.77 -12.54 1.09
C ARG A 47 -0.75 -11.19 0.38
N TRP A 48 -1.93 -10.62 0.20
CA TRP A 48 -2.10 -9.27 -0.31
C TRP A 48 -1.59 -8.24 0.70
N ILE A 49 -0.84 -7.26 0.20
CA ILE A 49 -0.32 -6.14 0.99
C ILE A 49 -0.99 -4.86 0.49
N ILE A 50 -1.59 -4.09 1.39
CA ILE A 50 -2.19 -2.80 1.05
C ILE A 50 -1.61 -1.67 1.89
N GLY A 51 -1.04 -0.68 1.21
CA GLY A 51 -0.64 0.58 1.80
C GLY A 51 -1.76 1.60 1.76
N ILE A 52 -2.04 2.28 2.87
CA ILE A 52 -3.11 3.28 2.97
C ILE A 52 -2.53 4.62 3.42
N ALA A 53 -2.80 5.68 2.66
CA ALA A 53 -2.37 7.03 2.98
C ALA A 53 -3.48 8.06 2.80
N LYS A 54 -3.48 9.10 3.64
CA LYS A 54 -4.48 10.17 3.57
C LYS A 54 -4.44 10.92 2.24
N SER A 55 -5.63 11.17 1.69
CA SER A 55 -5.84 11.94 0.47
C SER A 55 -7.12 12.78 0.57
N ARG A 56 -7.34 13.69 -0.39
CA ARG A 56 -8.62 14.39 -0.58
C ARG A 56 -9.58 13.65 -1.53
N ARG A 57 -9.07 12.64 -2.23
CA ARG A 57 -9.81 11.79 -3.17
C ARG A 57 -9.26 10.37 -3.08
N SER A 58 -10.17 9.42 -2.89
CA SER A 58 -9.88 7.99 -2.80
C SER A 58 -9.48 7.43 -4.17
N ARG A 59 -8.37 6.69 -4.21
CA ARG A 59 -7.86 6.07 -5.44
C ARG A 59 -6.78 5.03 -5.15
N PHE A 60 -6.67 4.05 -6.03
CA PHE A 60 -5.53 3.13 -6.08
C PHE A 60 -4.43 3.69 -6.99
N GLU A 61 -3.17 3.44 -6.65
CA GLU A 61 -2.02 3.75 -7.50
C GLU A 61 -1.68 2.56 -8.39
N SER A 62 -1.45 2.78 -9.68
CA SER A 62 -1.10 1.69 -10.62
C SER A 62 0.37 1.30 -10.60
N GLN A 63 1.23 2.15 -10.06
CA GLN A 63 2.69 1.96 -10.07
C GLN A 63 3.38 2.72 -8.94
N ALA A 64 4.54 2.18 -8.52
CA ALA A 64 5.51 2.86 -7.69
C ALA A 64 6.77 3.14 -8.48
N VAL A 65 7.42 4.28 -8.27
CA VAL A 65 8.59 4.72 -9.03
C VAL A 65 9.84 4.92 -8.18
N ASN A 66 11.01 4.78 -8.78
CA ASN A 66 12.31 4.97 -8.13
C ASN A 66 12.66 6.46 -7.94
N LYS A 67 11.75 7.23 -7.33
CA LYS A 67 11.93 8.67 -7.07
C LYS A 67 11.35 9.10 -5.72
N LEU A 68 12.07 9.98 -5.04
CA LEU A 68 11.64 10.68 -3.83
C LEU A 68 11.94 12.18 -4.02
N GLY A 69 10.90 13.01 -4.08
CA GLY A 69 11.00 14.39 -4.54
C GLY A 69 11.48 14.50 -5.99
N LYS A 70 12.01 15.68 -6.36
CA LYS A 70 12.41 15.98 -7.74
C LYS A 70 13.70 15.29 -8.19
N SER A 71 14.63 15.00 -7.27
CA SER A 71 16.01 14.65 -7.61
C SER A 71 16.55 13.38 -6.94
N LYS A 72 15.92 12.87 -5.88
CA LYS A 72 16.43 11.70 -5.16
C LYS A 72 15.84 10.42 -5.74
N LYS A 73 16.66 9.39 -5.88
CA LYS A 73 16.21 8.01 -6.14
C LYS A 73 15.87 7.33 -4.82
N VAL A 74 14.90 6.42 -4.85
CA VAL A 74 14.59 5.54 -3.72
C VAL A 74 15.71 4.51 -3.52
N ASN A 75 16.15 3.90 -4.62
CA ASN A 75 17.29 3.00 -4.68
C ASN A 75 18.27 3.43 -5.79
N ARG A 76 19.52 3.69 -5.43
CA ARG A 76 20.56 4.12 -6.39
C ARG A 76 21.22 2.96 -7.13
N SER A 77 21.21 1.75 -6.58
CA SER A 77 21.82 0.57 -7.21
C SER A 77 20.89 -0.12 -8.19
N ASN A 78 19.58 0.09 -8.08
CA ASN A 78 18.60 -0.45 -9.01
C ASN A 78 18.28 0.56 -10.13
N ASN A 79 18.39 0.10 -11.38
CA ASN A 79 18.03 0.89 -12.57
C ASN A 79 16.57 0.77 -12.98
N LYS A 80 15.78 -0.12 -12.37
CA LYS A 80 14.34 -0.23 -12.63
C LYS A 80 13.65 1.07 -12.22
N PHE A 81 12.96 1.69 -13.17
CA PHE A 81 12.31 2.97 -12.94
C PHE A 81 11.01 2.82 -12.15
N SER A 82 10.22 1.79 -12.45
CA SER A 82 8.93 1.57 -11.81
C SER A 82 8.61 0.09 -11.60
N TYR A 83 7.72 -0.16 -10.64
CA TYR A 83 7.06 -1.43 -10.42
C TYR A 83 5.55 -1.22 -10.56
N LYS A 84 4.89 -2.14 -11.26
CA LYS A 84 3.42 -2.18 -11.33
C LYS A 84 2.88 -2.58 -9.97
N LEU A 85 1.87 -1.86 -9.49
CA LEU A 85 1.13 -2.21 -8.29
C LEU A 85 -0.12 -2.98 -8.68
N HIS A 86 -0.52 -3.91 -7.83
CA HIS A 86 -1.77 -4.64 -7.96
C HIS A 86 -2.94 -3.69 -7.69
N VAL A 87 -3.93 -3.71 -8.58
CA VAL A 87 -5.23 -3.06 -8.38
C VAL A 87 -6.25 -4.19 -8.27
N PRO A 88 -6.86 -4.38 -7.10
CA PRO A 88 -7.85 -5.43 -6.89
C PRO A 88 -9.03 -5.33 -7.86
N GLN A 89 -9.62 -6.48 -8.23
CA GLN A 89 -10.77 -6.52 -9.13
C GLN A 89 -11.98 -5.83 -8.49
N SER A 90 -12.73 -5.06 -9.28
CA SER A 90 -13.90 -4.31 -8.78
C SER A 90 -13.57 -3.32 -7.65
N ALA A 91 -12.34 -2.81 -7.61
CA ALA A 91 -11.93 -1.82 -6.62
C ALA A 91 -12.93 -0.64 -6.55
N PRO A 92 -13.33 -0.20 -5.34
CA PRO A 92 -14.40 0.79 -5.16
C PRO A 92 -13.99 2.21 -5.57
N PHE A 93 -12.71 2.42 -5.89
CA PHE A 93 -12.14 3.71 -6.20
C PHE A 93 -11.42 3.70 -7.54
N GLY A 94 -11.32 4.88 -8.17
CA GLY A 94 -10.58 5.04 -9.41
C GLY A 94 -9.10 4.70 -9.29
N VAL A 95 -8.45 4.46 -10.43
CA VAL A 95 -7.01 4.19 -10.51
C VAL A 95 -6.29 5.43 -10.99
N ASN A 96 -5.26 5.85 -10.25
CA ASN A 96 -4.32 6.87 -10.67
C ASN A 96 -3.22 6.23 -11.52
N SER A 97 -3.11 6.66 -12.78
CA SER A 97 -2.03 6.25 -13.67
C SER A 97 -0.75 7.08 -13.48
N HIS A 98 -0.85 8.23 -12.82
CA HIS A 98 0.27 9.10 -12.51
C HIS A 98 0.98 8.67 -11.22
N TYR A 99 2.27 8.93 -11.13
CA TYR A 99 3.05 8.63 -9.94
C TYR A 99 3.29 9.87 -9.09
N THR A 100 3.39 9.64 -7.78
CA THR A 100 3.75 10.68 -6.81
C THR A 100 5.21 10.53 -6.39
N TYR A 101 5.81 11.62 -5.91
CA TYR A 101 7.21 11.63 -5.44
C TYR A 101 7.30 11.70 -3.91
N THR A 102 6.28 11.20 -3.22
CA THR A 102 6.14 11.36 -1.78
C THR A 102 6.68 10.15 -1.02
N PHE A 103 6.62 10.24 0.31
CA PHE A 103 6.94 9.13 1.21
C PHE A 103 6.11 7.87 0.94
N CYS A 104 4.85 8.02 0.52
CA CYS A 104 3.97 6.95 0.07
C CYS A 104 4.59 6.12 -1.06
N ASN A 105 5.09 6.81 -2.10
CA ASN A 105 5.73 6.18 -3.25
C ASN A 105 7.00 5.42 -2.84
N MET A 106 7.80 5.98 -1.92
CA MET A 106 9.01 5.32 -1.43
C MET A 106 8.69 4.00 -0.71
N ALA A 107 7.65 3.96 0.13
CA ALA A 107 7.25 2.74 0.81
C ALA A 107 6.78 1.66 -0.18
N ALA A 108 5.87 2.03 -1.10
CA ALA A 108 5.38 1.12 -2.13
C ALA A 108 6.51 0.58 -3.02
N TYR A 109 7.44 1.43 -3.44
CA TYR A 109 8.58 1.02 -4.27
C TYR A 109 9.49 0.02 -3.55
N LYS A 110 9.82 0.27 -2.27
CA LYS A 110 10.68 -0.63 -1.48
C LYS A 110 10.06 -2.01 -1.27
N LEU A 111 8.74 -2.08 -1.09
CA LEU A 111 8.02 -3.36 -0.98
C LEU A 111 8.02 -4.08 -2.33
N ALA A 112 7.61 -3.39 -3.40
CA ALA A 112 7.51 -3.99 -4.74
C ALA A 112 8.87 -4.40 -5.32
N GLU A 113 9.95 -3.77 -4.88
CA GLU A 113 11.31 -4.17 -5.23
C GLU A 113 11.74 -5.50 -4.60
N ARG A 114 11.26 -5.81 -3.40
CA ARG A 114 11.75 -6.93 -2.57
C ARG A 114 10.82 -8.14 -2.56
N LEU A 115 9.53 -7.91 -2.74
CA LEU A 115 8.50 -8.91 -2.51
C LEU A 115 7.83 -9.31 -3.82
N SER A 116 7.41 -10.58 -3.89
CA SER A 116 6.57 -11.11 -4.96
C SER A 116 5.07 -11.01 -4.66
N ASN A 117 4.69 -10.56 -3.47
CA ASN A 117 3.30 -10.38 -3.06
C ASN A 117 2.53 -9.45 -4.02
N PRO A 118 1.20 -9.63 -4.15
CA PRO A 118 0.36 -8.59 -4.72
C PRO A 118 0.38 -7.38 -3.78
N ILE A 119 0.90 -6.24 -4.26
CA ILE A 119 1.03 -5.01 -3.48
C ILE A 119 0.13 -3.93 -4.08
N SER A 120 -0.81 -3.45 -3.29
CA SER A 120 -1.66 -2.31 -3.60
C SER A 120 -1.29 -1.10 -2.78
N PHE A 121 -1.60 0.08 -3.30
CA PHE A 121 -1.49 1.32 -2.55
C PHE A 121 -2.72 2.18 -2.79
N CYS A 122 -3.43 2.53 -1.73
CA CYS A 122 -4.64 3.34 -1.74
C CYS A 122 -4.37 4.70 -1.07
N HIS A 123 -4.50 5.77 -1.86
CA HIS A 123 -4.62 7.11 -1.32
C HIS A 123 -6.09 7.34 -0.96
N LEU A 124 -6.45 7.21 0.30
CA LEU A 124 -7.83 7.17 0.80
C LEU A 124 -8.26 8.51 1.38
N TYR A 125 -9.45 8.98 1.00
CA TYR A 125 -10.10 10.09 1.68
C TYR A 125 -10.72 9.55 2.99
N PRO A 126 -10.45 10.14 4.17
CA PRO A 126 -10.83 9.52 5.45
C PRO A 126 -12.30 9.12 5.60
N LYS A 127 -13.23 9.78 4.92
CA LYS A 127 -14.66 9.44 4.97
C LYS A 127 -15.03 8.16 4.20
N ASP A 128 -14.12 7.64 3.38
CA ASP A 128 -14.36 6.48 2.51
C ASP A 128 -13.71 5.20 3.09
N VAL A 129 -13.28 5.24 4.36
CA VAL A 129 -12.65 4.11 5.06
C VAL A 129 -13.59 2.92 5.20
N ASP A 130 -14.85 3.15 5.57
CA ASP A 130 -15.87 2.10 5.67
C ASP A 130 -16.04 1.37 4.33
N ILE A 131 -16.10 2.13 3.22
CA ILE A 131 -16.20 1.57 1.87
C ILE A 131 -14.99 0.68 1.56
N LEU A 132 -13.78 1.07 1.97
CA LEU A 132 -12.59 0.25 1.78
C LEU A 132 -12.63 -1.00 2.66
N VAL A 133 -13.05 -0.89 3.91
CA VAL A 133 -13.15 -2.01 4.86
C VAL A 133 -14.18 -3.04 4.38
N GLU A 134 -15.38 -2.59 4.02
CA GLU A 134 -16.45 -3.42 3.45
C GLU A 134 -15.95 -4.15 2.20
N TYR A 135 -15.28 -3.42 1.30
CA TYR A 135 -14.69 -4.01 0.11
C TYR A 135 -13.65 -5.08 0.46
N MET A 136 -12.69 -4.79 1.34
CA MET A 136 -11.64 -5.73 1.71
C MET A 136 -12.20 -7.00 2.37
N ASN A 137 -13.29 -6.88 3.14
CA ASN A 137 -13.98 -8.02 3.74
C ASN A 137 -14.81 -8.83 2.73
N SER A 138 -15.18 -8.23 1.60
CA SER A 138 -15.93 -8.92 0.53
C SER A 138 -15.04 -9.73 -0.43
N LEU A 139 -13.73 -9.49 -0.42
CA LEU A 139 -12.81 -10.09 -1.38
C LEU A 139 -12.61 -11.59 -1.13
N SER A 140 -12.69 -12.37 -2.21
CA SER A 140 -12.24 -13.75 -2.22
C SER A 140 -10.75 -13.85 -2.59
N PRO A 141 -10.09 -15.00 -2.36
CA PRO A 141 -8.71 -15.20 -2.79
C PRO A 141 -8.48 -14.98 -4.29
N GLU A 142 -9.48 -15.25 -5.13
CA GLU A 142 -9.42 -15.10 -6.59
C GLU A 142 -9.33 -13.63 -7.01
N ASP A 143 -9.96 -12.71 -6.28
CA ASP A 143 -9.95 -11.27 -6.57
C ASP A 143 -8.56 -10.61 -6.36
N LEU A 144 -7.64 -11.34 -5.75
CA LEU A 144 -6.29 -10.91 -5.39
C LEU A 144 -5.20 -11.52 -6.31
N SER A 145 -5.60 -12.37 -7.25
CA SER A 145 -4.70 -13.12 -8.16
C SER A 145 -4.34 -12.40 -9.45
#